data_AF-A0A202DRK1-F1
#
_entry.id   AF-A0A202DRK1-F1
#
_cell.length_a   1.000
_cell.length_b   1.000
_cell.length_c   1.000
_cell.angle_alpha   90.00
_cell.angle_beta   90.00
_cell.angle_gamma   90.00
#
_symmetry.space_group_name_H-M   'P 1'
#
loop_
_entity.id
_entity.type
_entity.pdbx_description
1 polymer ?
#
loop_
_entity_poly.entity_id
_entity_poly.type
_entity_poly.pdbx_seq_one_letter_code
_entity_poly.pdbx_strand_id
1 'polypeptide(L)'
;MNPEWFGDSYDIIKRYFVGLLKSNGYRVFVDPMFTGNWQVIQEAFYRFVGAPKFDGNKNSGERTALLLDPDTGIGKHKTAKHITIDTIIEELKQHDLVFSFDQSFSRNRTANEQMIEKLNFLSDKGLFAFYYDSHARFLFVGKSQTDMEIVLHAIQKTGLPKSRLILGNHT
;
A
#
# COMPACT_ATOMS: atom_id res chain seq x y z
N MET A 1 -2.19 12.30 -5.72
CA MET A 1 -3.63 12.11 -5.71
C MET A 1 -4.24 13.44 -6.08
N ASN A 2 -4.85 13.55 -7.25
CA ASN A 2 -5.55 14.75 -7.69
C ASN A 2 -6.96 14.80 -7.07
N PRO A 3 -7.39 15.93 -6.48
CA PRO A 3 -8.69 16.02 -5.82
C PRO A 3 -9.89 15.75 -6.74
N GLU A 4 -9.73 15.88 -8.05
CA GLU A 4 -10.78 15.57 -9.03
C GLU A 4 -11.25 14.10 -9.00
N TRP A 5 -10.41 13.19 -8.49
CA TRP A 5 -10.70 11.76 -8.35
C TRP A 5 -11.10 11.35 -6.92
N PHE A 6 -11.21 12.30 -6.00
CA PHE A 6 -11.54 11.98 -4.61
C PHE A 6 -12.92 11.31 -4.51
N GLY A 7 -12.97 10.16 -3.83
CA GLY A 7 -14.18 9.36 -3.63
C GLY A 7 -14.47 8.38 -4.77
N ASP A 8 -13.52 8.17 -5.68
CA ASP A 8 -13.64 7.18 -6.74
C ASP A 8 -13.57 5.73 -6.21
N SER A 9 -13.62 4.78 -7.15
CA SER A 9 -13.51 3.36 -6.81
C SER A 9 -12.20 2.99 -6.13
N TYR A 10 -11.10 3.72 -6.37
CA TYR A 10 -9.80 3.41 -5.78
C TYR A 10 -9.76 3.81 -4.31
N ASP A 11 -10.36 4.94 -3.94
CA ASP A 11 -10.48 5.34 -2.55
C ASP A 11 -11.34 4.39 -1.72
N ILE A 12 -12.38 3.80 -2.33
CA ILE A 12 -13.18 2.75 -1.66
C ILE A 12 -12.31 1.54 -1.34
N ILE A 13 -11.42 1.13 -2.26
CA ILE A 13 -10.47 0.03 -2.02
C ILE A 13 -9.44 0.41 -0.94
N LYS A 14 -8.94 1.65 -0.91
CA LYS A 14 -8.06 2.13 0.18
C LYS A 14 -8.76 2.02 1.53
N ARG A 15 -10.00 2.53 1.63
CA ARG A 15 -10.82 2.44 2.85
C ARG A 15 -11.04 0.98 3.27
N TYR A 16 -11.31 0.09 2.33
CA TYR A 16 -11.46 -1.34 2.60
C TYR A 16 -10.19 -1.94 3.22
N PHE A 17 -9.02 -1.72 2.63
CA PHE A 17 -7.76 -2.26 3.18
C PHE A 17 -7.41 -1.65 4.53
N VAL A 18 -7.63 -0.35 4.72
CA VAL A 18 -7.46 0.31 6.02
C VAL A 18 -8.36 -0.34 7.08
N GLY A 19 -9.65 -0.54 6.78
CA GLY A 19 -10.58 -1.19 7.70
C GLY A 19 -10.19 -2.64 8.02
N LEU A 20 -9.75 -3.39 7.01
CA LEU A 20 -9.29 -4.78 7.15
C LEU A 20 -8.04 -4.87 8.04
N LEU A 21 -7.06 -3.99 7.85
CA LEU A 21 -5.86 -3.99 8.70
C LEU A 21 -6.19 -3.58 10.14
N LYS A 22 -7.06 -2.60 10.33
CA LYS A 22 -7.55 -2.21 11.68
C LYS A 22 -8.24 -3.35 12.41
N SER A 23 -9.11 -4.10 11.73
CA SER A 23 -9.79 -5.24 12.35
C SER A 23 -8.85 -6.41 12.67
N ASN A 24 -7.63 -6.41 12.12
CA ASN A 24 -6.58 -7.39 12.38
C ASN A 24 -5.46 -6.84 13.28
N GLY A 25 -5.73 -5.78 14.05
CA GLY A 25 -4.86 -5.31 15.11
C GLY A 25 -3.76 -4.35 14.68
N TYR A 26 -3.82 -3.80 13.46
CA TYR A 26 -2.92 -2.72 13.04
C TYR A 26 -3.52 -1.35 13.36
N ARG A 27 -2.70 -0.46 13.91
CA ARG A 27 -2.96 0.98 13.79
C ARG A 27 -2.49 1.45 12.42
N VAL A 28 -3.45 1.89 11.61
CA VAL A 28 -3.22 2.26 10.22
C VAL A 28 -3.14 3.77 10.07
N PHE A 29 -2.09 4.23 9.40
CA PHE A 29 -1.86 5.61 8.99
C PHE A 29 -1.89 5.73 7.47
N VAL A 30 -2.02 6.95 6.96
CA VAL A 30 -1.94 7.24 5.52
C VAL A 30 -1.05 8.44 5.26
N ASP A 31 -0.18 8.32 4.26
CA ASP A 31 0.63 9.41 3.74
C ASP A 31 0.29 9.64 2.25
N PRO A 32 -0.70 10.51 1.98
CA PRO A 32 -1.12 10.79 0.61
C PRO A 32 -0.21 11.82 -0.06
N MET A 33 0.19 11.51 -1.29
CA MET A 33 0.92 12.45 -2.13
C MET A 33 -0.06 13.37 -2.84
N PHE A 34 -0.58 14.38 -2.13
CA PHE A 34 -1.54 15.32 -2.70
C PHE A 34 -0.95 16.11 -3.88
N THR A 35 -1.59 15.99 -5.04
CA THR A 35 -1.28 16.76 -6.26
C THR A 35 -2.46 17.67 -6.55
N GLY A 36 -2.22 18.92 -6.95
CA GLY A 36 -3.29 19.92 -7.11
C GLY A 36 -3.71 20.60 -5.80
N ASN A 37 -4.87 21.27 -5.80
CA ASN A 37 -5.31 22.08 -4.67
C ASN A 37 -6.21 21.29 -3.70
N TRP A 38 -5.66 20.91 -2.56
CA TRP A 38 -6.33 20.12 -1.53
C TRP A 38 -6.76 20.92 -0.28
N GLN A 39 -6.47 22.23 -0.21
CA GLN A 39 -6.53 23.00 1.05
C GLN A 39 -7.84 22.87 1.84
N VAL A 40 -8.96 22.61 1.17
CA VAL A 40 -10.30 22.53 1.80
C VAL A 40 -10.72 21.08 2.12
N ILE A 41 -10.11 20.07 1.50
CA ILE A 41 -10.66 18.69 1.48
C ILE A 41 -9.70 17.60 1.99
N GLN A 42 -8.47 17.93 2.43
CA GLN A 42 -7.55 16.93 3.03
C GLN A 42 -8.19 16.18 4.20
N GLU A 43 -8.85 16.92 5.10
CA GLU A 43 -9.54 16.33 6.25
C GLU A 43 -10.70 15.41 5.83
N ALA A 44 -11.36 15.71 4.70
CA ALA A 44 -12.39 14.83 4.15
C ALA A 44 -11.78 13.52 3.64
N PHE A 45 -10.59 13.56 3.03
CA PHE A 45 -9.88 12.36 2.60
C PHE A 45 -9.49 11.47 3.77
N TYR A 46 -8.86 12.01 4.82
CA TYR A 46 -8.48 11.23 6.00
C TYR A 46 -9.69 10.58 6.68
N ARG A 47 -10.82 11.30 6.79
CA ARG A 47 -12.08 10.74 7.29
C ARG A 47 -12.66 9.66 6.38
N PHE A 48 -12.62 9.86 5.06
CA PHE A 48 -13.16 8.90 4.10
C PHE A 48 -12.39 7.59 4.10
N VAL A 49 -11.07 7.66 3.95
CA VAL A 49 -10.18 6.50 4.02
C VAL A 49 -10.20 5.86 5.41
N GLY A 50 -10.46 6.68 6.43
CA GLY A 50 -10.62 6.25 7.81
C GLY A 50 -9.29 6.03 8.52
N ALA A 51 -8.21 6.68 8.08
CA ALA A 51 -6.89 6.66 8.71
C ALA A 51 -6.33 8.09 8.84
N PRO A 52 -5.68 8.43 9.96
CA PRO A 52 -5.02 9.72 10.12
C PRO A 52 -3.66 9.73 9.41
N LYS A 53 -3.10 10.93 9.23
CA LYS A 53 -1.69 11.10 8.88
C LYS A 53 -0.79 10.54 9.98
N PHE A 54 0.35 9.99 9.62
CA PHE A 54 1.38 9.64 10.60
C PHE A 54 2.05 10.89 11.16
N ASP A 55 2.09 11.02 12.49
CA ASP A 55 2.63 12.17 13.23
C ASP A 55 4.00 11.90 13.85
N GLY A 56 4.61 10.74 13.54
CA GLY A 56 5.91 10.33 14.09
C GLY A 56 5.82 9.62 15.45
N ASN A 57 4.64 9.52 16.06
CA ASN A 57 4.52 8.97 17.40
C ASN A 57 3.95 7.53 17.40
N LYS A 58 4.81 6.56 17.67
CA LYS A 58 4.44 5.15 17.83
C LYS A 58 4.46 4.76 19.30
N ASN A 59 3.33 4.25 19.80
CA ASN A 59 3.29 3.62 21.11
C ASN A 59 4.08 2.31 21.07
N SER A 60 4.89 2.05 22.10
CA SER A 60 5.62 0.79 22.22
C SER A 60 4.66 -0.41 22.21
N GLY A 61 4.96 -1.41 21.37
CA GLY A 61 4.20 -2.66 21.29
C GLY A 61 3.00 -2.67 20.32
N GLU A 62 2.64 -1.53 19.72
CA GLU A 62 1.54 -1.47 18.74
C GLU A 62 2.02 -1.85 17.33
N ARG A 63 1.30 -2.76 16.64
CA ARG A 63 1.54 -3.03 15.22
C ARG A 63 1.01 -1.88 14.39
N THR A 64 1.83 -1.39 13.47
CA THR A 64 1.52 -0.22 12.66
C THR A 64 1.61 -0.54 11.18
N ALA A 65 0.67 0.02 10.42
CA ALA A 65 0.67 -0.05 8.97
C ALA A 65 0.61 1.35 8.36
N LEU A 66 1.32 1.58 7.26
CA LEU A 66 1.27 2.83 6.51
C LEU A 66 0.73 2.58 5.11
N LEU A 67 -0.32 3.32 4.74
CA LEU A 67 -0.74 3.47 3.34
C LEU A 67 0.06 4.62 2.72
N LEU A 68 0.92 4.30 1.76
CA LEU A 68 1.46 5.31 0.85
C LEU A 68 0.49 5.47 -0.33
N ASP A 69 0.03 6.70 -0.57
CA ASP A 69 -0.95 6.97 -1.63
C ASP A 69 -0.38 7.96 -2.68
N PRO A 70 0.55 7.49 -3.53
CA PRO A 70 1.08 8.29 -4.64
C PRO A 70 -0.03 8.67 -5.63
N ASP A 71 0.17 9.76 -6.38
CA ASP A 71 -0.78 10.14 -7.44
C ASP A 71 -0.91 9.10 -8.55
N THR A 72 0.18 8.39 -8.85
CA THR A 72 0.20 7.40 -9.93
C THR A 72 0.65 6.04 -9.42
N GLY A 73 1.74 5.95 -8.65
CA GLY A 73 2.19 4.66 -8.13
C GLY A 73 3.65 4.59 -7.77
N ILE A 74 4.22 3.39 -7.94
CA ILE A 74 5.61 3.08 -7.61
C ILE A 74 6.46 3.10 -8.89
N GLY A 75 7.21 4.19 -9.07
CA GLY A 75 8.12 4.39 -10.20
C GLY A 75 9.57 4.01 -9.88
N LYS A 76 10.42 4.06 -10.91
CA LYS A 76 11.88 3.87 -10.78
C LYS A 76 12.57 5.05 -10.09
N HIS A 77 11.99 6.24 -10.22
CA HIS A 77 12.50 7.48 -9.63
C HIS A 77 11.39 8.19 -8.88
N LYS A 78 11.76 8.88 -7.80
CA LYS A 78 10.84 9.72 -7.04
C LYS A 78 10.45 10.93 -7.89
N THR A 79 9.16 11.21 -7.97
CA THR A 79 8.61 12.39 -8.65
C THR A 79 7.44 12.94 -7.85
N ALA A 80 6.83 14.05 -8.30
CA ALA A 80 5.61 14.58 -7.69
C ALA A 80 4.39 13.62 -7.76
N LYS A 81 4.48 12.53 -8.53
CA LYS A 81 3.40 11.54 -8.71
C LYS A 81 3.78 10.11 -8.32
N HIS A 82 5.07 9.88 -8.06
CA HIS A 82 5.60 8.53 -7.86
C HIS A 82 6.48 8.46 -6.62
N ILE A 83 6.28 7.40 -5.84
CA ILE A 83 7.25 6.92 -4.85
C ILE A 83 8.14 5.84 -5.48
N THR A 84 9.17 5.40 -4.75
CA THR A 84 10.05 4.28 -5.16
C THR A 84 9.93 3.11 -4.18
N ILE A 85 10.42 1.93 -4.58
CA ILE A 85 10.55 0.81 -3.62
C ILE A 85 11.45 1.20 -2.45
N ASP A 86 12.54 1.92 -2.68
CA ASP A 86 13.40 2.39 -1.58
C ASP A 86 12.65 3.29 -0.58
N THR A 87 11.65 4.07 -1.05
CA THR A 87 10.77 4.83 -0.15
C THR A 87 9.98 3.88 0.76
N ILE A 88 9.40 2.81 0.20
CA ILE A 88 8.67 1.78 0.96
C ILE A 88 9.58 1.11 1.99
N ILE A 89 10.82 0.77 1.60
CA ILE A 89 11.81 0.15 2.49
C ILE A 89 12.19 1.09 3.64
N GLU A 90 12.32 2.39 3.37
CA GLU A 90 12.60 3.39 4.41
C GLU A 90 11.45 3.49 5.42
N GLU A 91 10.21 3.58 4.93
CA GLU A 91 9.02 3.65 5.79
C GLU A 91 8.83 2.37 6.62
N LEU A 92 9.24 1.22 6.07
CA LEU A 92 9.28 0.00 6.85
C LEU A 92 10.18 0.13 8.06
N LYS A 93 11.22 0.97 8.12
CA LYS A 93 11.98 1.11 9.39
C LYS A 93 11.10 1.54 10.58
N GLN A 94 10.03 2.29 10.33
CA GLN A 94 9.13 2.82 11.35
C GLN A 94 7.83 2.00 11.51
N HIS A 95 7.43 1.30 10.43
CA HIS A 95 6.19 0.52 10.39
C HIS A 95 6.41 -0.99 10.30
N ASP A 96 5.41 -1.77 10.66
CA ASP A 96 5.47 -3.23 10.58
C ASP A 96 5.02 -3.71 9.19
N LEU A 97 4.12 -2.95 8.58
CA LEU A 97 3.59 -3.12 7.24
C LEU A 97 3.56 -1.77 6.50
N VAL A 98 3.94 -1.77 5.23
CA VAL A 98 3.69 -0.65 4.32
C VAL A 98 2.93 -1.19 3.12
N PHE A 99 1.88 -0.50 2.71
CA PHE A 99 1.17 -0.83 1.48
C PHE A 99 0.97 0.42 0.64
N SER A 100 1.04 0.26 -0.67
CA SER A 100 1.01 1.40 -1.60
C SER A 100 0.12 1.10 -2.78
N PHE A 101 -0.64 2.12 -3.18
CA PHE A 101 -1.30 2.14 -4.48
C PHE A 101 -0.25 2.15 -5.60
N ASP A 102 -0.53 1.44 -6.68
CA ASP A 102 0.37 1.36 -7.83
C ASP A 102 -0.38 1.25 -9.16
N GLN A 103 -0.17 2.22 -10.06
CA GLN A 103 -0.56 2.13 -11.47
C GLN A 103 0.62 2.29 -12.42
N SER A 104 1.84 2.18 -11.90
CA SER A 104 3.07 2.40 -12.67
C SER A 104 3.42 1.15 -13.47
N PHE A 105 2.64 0.87 -14.51
CA PHE A 105 2.84 -0.27 -15.41
C PHE A 105 2.99 0.22 -16.85
N SER A 106 4.11 -0.15 -17.48
CA SER A 106 4.36 0.18 -18.88
C SER A 106 3.45 -0.63 -19.80
N ARG A 107 3.05 -0.04 -20.94
CA ARG A 107 2.17 -0.68 -21.93
C ARG A 107 2.87 -1.77 -22.76
N ASN A 108 4.20 -1.79 -22.78
CA ASN A 108 5.02 -2.71 -23.58
C ASN A 108 5.35 -4.02 -22.83
N ARG A 109 4.87 -4.19 -21.60
CA ARG A 109 5.09 -5.37 -20.77
C ARG A 109 3.79 -5.73 -20.07
N THR A 110 3.63 -6.97 -19.66
CA THR A 110 2.46 -7.34 -18.86
C THR A 110 2.56 -6.74 -17.47
N ALA A 111 1.42 -6.46 -16.84
CA ALA A 111 1.41 -6.00 -15.45
C ALA A 111 1.98 -7.07 -14.51
N ASN A 112 1.72 -8.34 -14.79
CA ASN A 112 2.20 -9.47 -14.00
C ASN A 112 3.73 -9.55 -13.95
N GLU A 113 4.41 -9.44 -15.10
CA GLU A 113 5.89 -9.44 -15.15
C GLU A 113 6.47 -8.29 -14.32
N GLN A 114 5.88 -7.10 -14.43
CA GLN A 114 6.35 -5.93 -13.69
C GLN A 114 6.09 -6.03 -12.19
N MET A 115 4.97 -6.63 -11.77
CA MET A 115 4.71 -6.93 -10.36
C MET A 115 5.72 -7.94 -9.83
N ILE A 116 5.98 -9.03 -10.56
CA ILE A 116 6.97 -10.05 -10.19
C ILE A 116 8.37 -9.45 -10.03
N GLU A 117 8.79 -8.55 -10.92
CA GLU A 117 10.08 -7.86 -10.77
C GLU A 117 10.18 -7.06 -9.47
N LYS A 118 9.13 -6.32 -9.11
CA LYS A 118 9.09 -5.56 -7.86
C LYS A 118 9.10 -6.48 -6.64
N LEU A 119 8.39 -7.60 -6.71
CA LEU A 119 8.37 -8.62 -5.65
C LEU A 119 9.73 -9.30 -5.48
N ASN A 120 10.40 -9.67 -6.58
CA ASN A 120 11.74 -10.25 -6.54
C ASN A 120 12.74 -9.26 -5.96
N PHE A 121 12.69 -7.99 -6.36
CA PHE A 121 13.57 -6.97 -5.80
C PHE A 121 13.39 -6.82 -4.28
N LEU A 122 12.15 -6.91 -3.77
CA LEU A 122 11.88 -6.90 -2.33
C LEU A 122 12.39 -8.17 -1.62
N SER A 123 12.22 -9.33 -2.25
CA SER A 123 12.70 -10.61 -1.73
C SER A 123 14.24 -10.63 -1.62
N ASP A 124 14.94 -10.07 -2.61
CA ASP A 124 16.41 -9.90 -2.59
C ASP A 124 16.89 -9.01 -1.43
N LYS A 125 15.98 -8.24 -0.80
CA LYS A 125 16.23 -7.44 0.40
C LYS A 125 15.77 -8.12 1.69
N GLY A 126 15.34 -9.38 1.63
CA GLY A 126 14.83 -10.15 2.76
C GLY A 126 13.46 -9.68 3.25
N LEU A 127 12.67 -9.00 2.40
CA LEU A 127 11.35 -8.51 2.74
C LEU A 127 10.25 -9.41 2.20
N PHE A 128 9.12 -9.44 2.91
CA PHE A 128 7.97 -10.23 2.54
C PHE A 128 6.94 -9.35 1.86
N ALA A 129 6.42 -9.77 0.70
CA ALA A 129 5.57 -8.92 -0.11
C ALA A 129 4.60 -9.71 -0.99
N PHE A 130 3.46 -9.09 -1.30
CA PHE A 130 2.55 -9.55 -2.33
C PHE A 130 1.87 -8.37 -3.01
N TYR A 131 1.35 -8.60 -4.22
CA TYR A 131 0.45 -7.68 -4.89
C TYR A 131 -1.00 -8.15 -4.79
N TYR A 132 -1.89 -7.21 -4.50
CA TYR A 132 -3.30 -7.34 -4.87
C TYR A 132 -3.48 -6.85 -6.33
N ASP A 133 -3.82 -7.76 -7.24
CA ASP A 133 -3.98 -7.49 -8.67
C ASP A 133 -5.46 -7.31 -9.06
N SER A 134 -5.88 -6.05 -9.12
CA SER A 134 -7.17 -5.64 -9.67
C SER A 134 -7.00 -4.40 -10.56
N HIS A 135 -8.09 -3.72 -10.89
CA HIS A 135 -8.00 -2.38 -11.50
C HIS A 135 -7.33 -1.37 -10.57
N ALA A 136 -7.50 -1.51 -9.25
CA ALA A 136 -6.74 -0.79 -8.22
C ALA A 136 -5.69 -1.74 -7.63
N ARG A 137 -4.43 -1.63 -8.08
CA ARG A 137 -3.37 -2.51 -7.60
C ARG A 137 -2.71 -1.95 -6.36
N PHE A 138 -2.42 -2.84 -5.42
CA PHE A 138 -1.73 -2.50 -4.19
C PHE A 138 -0.59 -3.45 -3.95
N LEU A 139 0.59 -2.89 -3.69
CA LEU A 139 1.73 -3.63 -3.17
C LEU A 139 1.64 -3.63 -1.64
N PHE A 140 1.72 -4.79 -1.01
CA PHE A 140 1.87 -4.94 0.43
C PHE A 140 3.27 -5.45 0.72
N VAL A 141 3.95 -4.85 1.69
CA VAL A 141 5.31 -5.21 2.12
C VAL A 141 5.38 -5.21 3.64
N GLY A 142 5.96 -6.25 4.22
CA GLY A 142 6.16 -6.40 5.65
C GLY A 142 7.57 -6.89 5.99
N LYS A 143 7.99 -6.65 7.24
CA LYS A 143 9.29 -7.10 7.76
C LYS A 143 9.35 -8.58 8.06
N SER A 144 8.21 -9.17 8.41
CA SER A 144 8.12 -10.54 8.87
C SER A 144 7.14 -11.34 8.03
N GLN A 145 7.45 -12.61 7.83
CA GLN A 145 6.55 -13.56 7.19
C GLN A 145 5.22 -13.64 7.95
N THR A 146 5.27 -13.63 9.29
CA THR A 146 4.09 -13.72 10.14
C THR A 146 3.12 -12.56 9.91
N ASP A 147 3.60 -11.31 9.82
CA ASP A 147 2.74 -10.16 9.52
C ASP A 147 2.10 -10.31 8.14
N MET A 148 2.86 -10.76 7.15
CA MET A 148 2.34 -10.97 5.80
C MET A 148 1.31 -12.09 5.72
N GLU A 149 1.50 -13.19 6.45
CA GLU A 149 0.53 -14.28 6.56
C GLU A 149 -0.78 -13.82 7.22
N ILE A 150 -0.71 -12.99 8.27
CA ILE A 150 -1.89 -12.39 8.91
C ILE A 150 -2.69 -11.59 7.88
N VAL A 151 -2.03 -10.71 7.12
CA VAL A 151 -2.68 -9.85 6.13
C VAL A 151 -3.26 -10.68 4.98
N LEU A 152 -2.50 -11.63 4.44
CA LEU A 152 -2.96 -12.52 3.36
C LEU A 152 -4.19 -13.32 3.79
N HIS A 153 -4.15 -13.91 4.98
CA HIS A 153 -5.26 -14.69 5.51
C HIS A 153 -6.50 -13.82 5.77
N ALA A 154 -6.31 -12.61 6.31
CA ALA A 154 -7.38 -11.63 6.49
C ALA A 154 -8.05 -11.27 5.15
N ILE A 155 -7.29 -11.02 4.09
CA ILE A 155 -7.82 -10.74 2.76
C ILE A 155 -8.55 -11.96 2.18
N GLN A 156 -8.00 -13.17 2.32
CA GLN A 156 -8.64 -14.38 1.81
C GLN A 156 -9.97 -14.68 2.52
N LYS A 157 -10.06 -14.40 3.82
CA LYS A 157 -11.28 -14.58 4.62
C LYS A 157 -12.46 -13.73 4.17
N THR A 158 -12.25 -12.68 3.37
CA THR A 158 -13.34 -11.87 2.83
C THR A 158 -14.00 -12.51 1.60
N GLY A 159 -13.53 -13.68 1.16
CA GLY A 159 -13.99 -14.35 -0.06
C GLY A 159 -13.26 -13.88 -1.32
N LEU A 160 -12.19 -13.10 -1.18
CA LEU A 160 -11.40 -12.60 -2.30
C LEU A 160 -10.67 -13.77 -3.01
N PRO A 161 -10.81 -13.92 -4.34
CA PRO A 161 -10.19 -15.04 -5.05
C PRO A 161 -8.66 -15.01 -4.96
N LYS A 162 -8.03 -16.16 -4.68
CA LYS A 162 -6.56 -16.27 -4.60
C LYS A 162 -5.85 -15.81 -5.88
N SER A 163 -6.50 -15.92 -7.04
CA SER A 163 -5.96 -15.43 -8.32
C SER A 163 -5.73 -13.92 -8.39
N ARG A 164 -6.28 -13.16 -7.43
CA ARG A 164 -6.04 -11.71 -7.27
C ARG A 164 -4.82 -11.40 -6.39
N LEU A 165 -4.12 -12.41 -5.88
CA LEU A 165 -2.96 -12.25 -5.02
C LEU A 165 -1.73 -12.81 -5.74
N ILE A 166 -0.80 -11.93 -6.10
CA ILE A 166 0.47 -12.29 -6.72
C ILE A 166 1.53 -12.31 -5.62
N LEU A 167 2.04 -13.48 -5.30
CA LEU A 167 2.98 -13.68 -4.20
C LEU A 167 4.43 -13.55 -4.68
N GLY A 168 5.31 -12.99 -3.84
CA GLY A 168 6.75 -13.06 -4.06
C GLY A 168 7.30 -14.46 -3.78
N ASN A 169 8.42 -14.81 -4.41
CA ASN A 169 9.15 -16.02 -4.05
C ASN A 169 9.88 -15.75 -2.73
N HIS A 170 9.45 -16.41 -1.65
CA HIS A 170 10.18 -16.42 -0.39
C HIS A 170 10.94 -17.75 -0.32
N THR A 171 12.27 -17.70 -0.48
CA THR A 171 13.16 -18.85 -0.28
C THR A 171 13.56 -18.98 1.18
#